data_AF-A0A831PLH9-F1
#
_entry.id   AF-A0A831PLH9-F1
#
_cell.length_a   1.000
_cell.length_b   1.000
_cell.length_c   1.000
_cell.angle_alpha   90.00
_cell.angle_beta   90.00
_cell.angle_gamma   90.00
#
_symmetry.space_group_name_H-M   'P 1'
#
loop_
_entity.id
_entity.type
_entity.pdbx_description
1 polymer ?
#
loop_
_entity_poly.entity_id
_entity_poly.type
_entity_poly.pdbx_seq_one_letter_code
_entity_poly.pdbx_strand_id
1 'polypeptide(L)'
;ENARISDFWLPQTEVAGARDKAGSSEGFFFAAKGGHNAESHNHNDLGTCVLYFNGKPALIDIGRETYTAKTFSSRRYEIWTMQSQYHQLPKINGVDQMQGRNFVATNTSFKADAKKALFSTDISKAYPEEASVKKWVRSYQLDRGKQFVVRDDYELAKVLDEPTTINFVTYCKVSEQKPGVLLLKGDGFNLEMKYNTKSVTPQIEFNEVTDTGLRRYWPGGITRIVFTVNNPKTKGKNEVVITESKR
;
A
#
# COMPACT_ATOMS: atom_id res chain seq x y z
N GLU A 1 -15.32 -18.09 -19.68
CA GLU A 1 -15.72 -16.99 -18.77
C GLU A 1 -14.52 -16.53 -17.96
N ASN A 2 -14.39 -15.22 -17.72
CA ASN A 2 -13.41 -14.71 -16.76
C ASN A 2 -13.93 -14.95 -15.35
N ALA A 3 -13.47 -16.02 -14.69
CA ALA A 3 -13.88 -16.35 -13.33
C ALA A 3 -13.46 -15.26 -12.35
N ARG A 4 -14.41 -14.44 -11.88
CA ARG A 4 -14.20 -13.46 -10.81
C ARG A 4 -14.47 -14.14 -9.46
N ILE A 5 -13.48 -14.88 -8.96
CA ILE A 5 -13.57 -15.56 -7.66
C ILE A 5 -13.74 -14.56 -6.50
N SER A 6 -14.36 -15.00 -5.41
CA SER A 6 -14.64 -14.18 -4.22
C SER A 6 -13.37 -13.75 -3.49
N ASP A 7 -12.39 -14.66 -3.43
CA ASP A 7 -11.13 -14.53 -2.72
C ASP A 7 -10.17 -15.67 -3.10
N PHE A 8 -8.88 -15.47 -2.81
CA PHE A 8 -7.83 -16.48 -3.03
C PHE A 8 -6.66 -16.27 -2.08
N TRP A 9 -5.92 -17.35 -1.84
CA TRP A 9 -4.65 -17.37 -1.10
C TRP A 9 -3.64 -18.25 -1.83
N LEU A 10 -2.48 -17.69 -2.15
CA LEU A 10 -1.35 -18.36 -2.78
C LEU A 10 -0.22 -18.45 -1.75
N PRO A 11 -0.15 -19.52 -0.93
CA PRO A 11 0.76 -19.58 0.21
C PRO A 11 2.24 -19.53 -0.18
N GLN A 12 2.61 -20.04 -1.37
CA GLN A 12 3.99 -20.09 -1.82
C GLN A 12 4.57 -18.72 -2.15
N THR A 13 3.73 -17.82 -2.68
CA THR A 13 4.12 -16.44 -3.02
C THR A 13 3.60 -15.42 -1.99
N GLU A 14 2.84 -15.91 -1.01
CA GLU A 14 2.15 -15.12 0.02
C GLU A 14 1.27 -14.00 -0.56
N VAL A 15 0.60 -14.28 -1.68
CA VAL A 15 -0.32 -13.35 -2.34
C VAL A 15 -1.75 -13.74 -2.01
N ALA A 16 -2.54 -12.78 -1.56
CA ALA A 16 -3.97 -12.97 -1.32
C ALA A 16 -4.77 -11.89 -2.03
N GLY A 17 -6.05 -12.16 -2.25
CA GLY A 17 -6.99 -11.13 -2.67
C GLY A 17 -8.42 -11.50 -2.33
N ALA A 18 -9.28 -10.48 -2.28
CA ALA A 18 -10.72 -10.63 -2.08
C ALA A 18 -11.49 -9.49 -2.73
N ARG A 19 -12.74 -9.74 -3.10
CA ARG A 19 -13.69 -8.75 -3.62
C ARG A 19 -15.00 -8.77 -2.87
N ASP A 20 -15.80 -7.72 -2.95
CA ASP A 20 -17.11 -7.69 -2.31
C ASP A 20 -18.03 -8.81 -2.79
N LYS A 21 -18.11 -9.02 -4.12
CA LYS A 21 -19.08 -9.92 -4.73
C LYS A 21 -18.42 -10.80 -5.80
N ALA A 22 -18.52 -12.13 -5.62
CA ALA A 22 -18.11 -13.09 -6.64
C ALA A 22 -18.86 -12.84 -7.96
N GLY A 23 -18.20 -13.07 -9.09
CA GLY A 23 -18.77 -12.83 -10.43
C GLY A 23 -18.86 -11.35 -10.84
N SER A 24 -18.67 -10.39 -9.93
CA SER A 24 -18.87 -8.96 -10.17
C SER A 24 -17.60 -8.13 -9.97
N SER A 25 -17.55 -6.98 -10.66
CA SER A 25 -16.59 -5.91 -10.38
C SER A 25 -17.15 -4.86 -9.43
N GLU A 26 -18.44 -4.90 -9.09
CA GLU A 26 -19.09 -3.98 -8.15
C GLU A 26 -18.45 -4.06 -6.76
N GLY A 27 -18.26 -2.91 -6.14
CA GLY A 27 -17.65 -2.76 -4.83
C GLY A 27 -16.13 -2.85 -4.85
N PHE A 28 -15.55 -3.14 -3.69
CA PHE A 28 -14.12 -3.25 -3.49
C PHE A 28 -13.55 -4.57 -4.03
N PHE A 29 -12.32 -4.50 -4.52
CA PHE A 29 -11.40 -5.62 -4.65
C PHE A 29 -10.03 -5.19 -4.15
N PHE A 30 -9.35 -6.05 -3.39
CA PHE A 30 -7.94 -5.84 -3.07
C PHE A 30 -7.12 -7.08 -3.35
N ALA A 31 -5.83 -6.87 -3.59
CA ALA A 31 -4.82 -7.91 -3.50
C ALA A 31 -3.63 -7.39 -2.71
N ALA A 32 -3.03 -8.25 -1.88
CA ALA A 32 -1.91 -7.91 -1.01
C ALA A 32 -0.85 -9.01 -1.10
N LYS A 33 0.40 -8.64 -0.81
CA LYS A 33 1.57 -9.49 -1.02
C LYS A 33 2.47 -9.51 0.22
N GLY A 34 2.89 -10.71 0.63
CA GLY A 34 4.02 -10.96 1.54
C GLY A 34 5.28 -11.34 0.77
N GLY A 35 5.96 -12.40 1.20
CA GLY A 35 7.07 -13.02 0.49
C GLY A 35 8.42 -12.39 0.80
N HIS A 36 9.25 -12.16 -0.23
CA HIS A 36 10.61 -11.64 -0.08
C HIS A 36 11.04 -10.70 -1.21
N ASN A 37 11.98 -9.79 -0.95
CA ASN A 37 12.51 -8.83 -1.94
C ASN A 37 13.60 -9.43 -2.86
N ALA A 38 13.51 -10.73 -3.15
CA ALA A 38 14.34 -11.44 -4.13
C ALA A 38 13.50 -12.13 -5.22
N GLU A 39 12.28 -11.65 -5.46
CA GLU A 39 11.46 -12.12 -6.59
C GLU A 39 12.03 -11.64 -7.93
N SER A 40 11.74 -12.39 -9.00
CA SER A 40 12.12 -11.97 -10.35
C SER A 40 11.46 -10.63 -10.68
N HIS A 41 12.27 -9.67 -11.14
CA HIS A 41 11.83 -8.30 -11.43
C HIS A 41 11.09 -7.60 -10.26
N ASN A 42 11.40 -7.94 -9.01
CA ASN A 42 10.72 -7.35 -7.84
C ASN A 42 10.90 -5.84 -7.69
N HIS A 43 9.99 -5.24 -6.93
CA HIS A 43 10.17 -3.96 -6.25
C HIS A 43 10.46 -4.24 -4.76
N ASN A 44 10.73 -3.21 -3.96
CA ASN A 44 10.77 -3.32 -2.50
C ASN A 44 9.37 -3.04 -1.93
N ASP A 45 8.47 -4.02 -2.01
CA ASP A 45 7.02 -3.84 -1.91
C ASP A 45 6.32 -4.85 -0.97
N LEU A 46 7.05 -5.47 -0.03
CA LEU A 46 6.46 -6.50 0.83
C LEU A 46 5.47 -5.89 1.81
N GLY A 47 4.28 -6.46 1.86
CA GLY A 47 3.14 -5.97 2.64
C GLY A 47 2.34 -4.87 1.96
N THR A 48 2.59 -4.56 0.69
CA THR A 48 1.78 -3.63 -0.09
C THR A 48 0.40 -4.22 -0.44
N CYS A 49 -0.50 -3.37 -0.94
CA CYS A 49 -1.73 -3.80 -1.59
C CYS A 49 -2.08 -2.94 -2.81
N VAL A 50 -2.88 -3.51 -3.70
CA VAL A 50 -3.68 -2.75 -4.66
C VAL A 50 -5.14 -2.77 -4.21
N LEU A 51 -5.85 -1.67 -4.46
CA LEU A 51 -7.28 -1.53 -4.18
C LEU A 51 -7.99 -1.04 -5.42
N TYR A 52 -9.07 -1.71 -5.79
CA TYR A 52 -9.97 -1.35 -6.87
C TYR A 52 -11.36 -1.11 -6.31
N PHE A 53 -12.11 -0.24 -6.96
CA PHE A 53 -13.52 -0.01 -6.68
C PHE A 53 -14.32 -0.01 -7.99
N ASN A 54 -15.40 -0.77 -8.07
CA ASN A 54 -16.20 -0.93 -9.30
C ASN A 54 -15.37 -1.32 -10.53
N GLY A 55 -14.32 -2.13 -10.32
CA GLY A 55 -13.39 -2.57 -11.37
C GLY A 55 -12.39 -1.51 -11.86
N LYS A 56 -12.31 -0.36 -11.19
CA LYS A 56 -11.39 0.74 -11.51
C LYS A 56 -10.33 0.91 -10.41
N PRO A 57 -9.09 1.29 -10.76
CA PRO A 57 -7.99 1.41 -9.80
C PRO A 57 -8.23 2.55 -8.80
N ALA A 58 -8.04 2.29 -7.51
CA ALA A 58 -8.09 3.28 -6.43
C ALA A 58 -6.72 3.44 -5.77
N LEU A 59 -6.16 2.38 -5.16
CA LEU A 59 -4.78 2.34 -4.72
C LEU A 59 -3.99 1.44 -5.68
N ILE A 60 -2.88 1.95 -6.21
CA ILE A 60 -2.21 1.33 -7.36
C ILE A 60 -0.81 0.88 -7.02
N ASP A 61 -0.39 -0.19 -7.70
CA ASP A 61 1.02 -0.39 -7.97
C ASP A 61 1.35 0.39 -9.25
N ILE A 62 2.40 1.21 -9.21
CA ILE A 62 2.77 2.08 -10.33
C ILE A 62 3.25 1.24 -11.52
N GLY A 63 3.79 0.06 -11.27
CA GLY A 63 4.52 -0.73 -12.24
C GLY A 63 5.92 -0.17 -12.50
N ARG A 64 6.49 -0.50 -13.65
CA ARG A 64 7.89 -0.20 -13.98
C ARG A 64 7.99 0.85 -15.08
N GLU A 65 9.03 1.67 -15.02
CA GLU A 65 9.44 2.57 -16.10
C GLU A 65 10.01 1.79 -17.31
N THR A 66 10.26 2.46 -18.42
CA THR A 66 11.03 1.88 -19.54
C THR A 66 12.35 1.33 -19.04
N TYR A 67 12.69 0.11 -19.45
CA TYR A 67 13.94 -0.50 -19.01
C TYR A 67 15.15 0.28 -19.50
N THR A 68 16.06 0.57 -18.59
CA THR A 68 17.33 1.25 -18.85
C THR A 68 18.48 0.40 -18.32
N ALA A 69 19.73 0.79 -18.59
CA ALA A 69 20.91 0.16 -17.99
C ALA A 69 20.82 0.13 -16.45
N LYS A 70 20.17 1.14 -15.84
CA LYS A 70 19.96 1.21 -14.39
C LYS A 70 19.12 0.04 -13.88
N THR A 71 18.10 -0.37 -14.64
CA THR A 71 17.20 -1.50 -14.30
C THR A 71 17.96 -2.80 -14.08
N PHE A 72 18.99 -3.06 -14.88
CA PHE A 72 19.76 -4.31 -14.84
C PHE A 72 21.08 -4.17 -14.07
N SER A 73 21.18 -3.17 -13.19
CA SER A 73 22.37 -2.89 -12.38
C SER A 73 22.05 -2.89 -10.89
N SER A 74 23.09 -2.81 -10.05
CA SER A 74 22.94 -2.57 -8.61
C SER A 74 22.20 -1.27 -8.27
N ARG A 75 22.11 -0.33 -9.21
CA ARG A 75 21.42 0.95 -9.05
C ARG A 75 19.91 0.88 -9.29
N ARG A 76 19.36 -0.32 -9.51
CA ARG A 76 17.93 -0.54 -9.80
C ARG A 76 17.01 0.12 -8.77
N TYR A 77 17.34 0.04 -7.48
CA TYR A 77 16.48 0.55 -6.40
C TYR A 77 16.65 2.05 -6.12
N GLU A 78 17.52 2.73 -6.86
CA GLU A 78 17.46 4.19 -6.97
C GLU A 78 16.39 4.64 -8.00
N ILE A 79 15.76 3.72 -8.74
CA ILE A 79 14.57 4.04 -9.54
C ILE A 79 13.40 4.15 -8.57
N TRP A 80 12.73 5.30 -8.58
CA TRP A 80 11.72 5.65 -7.59
C TRP A 80 10.57 4.63 -7.51
N THR A 81 10.13 4.05 -8.64
CA THR A 81 9.10 3.01 -8.68
C THR A 81 9.48 1.71 -7.99
N MET A 82 10.76 1.48 -7.69
CA MET A 82 11.22 0.27 -6.98
C MET A 82 11.26 0.47 -5.46
N GLN A 83 11.04 1.70 -4.95
CA GLN A 83 11.21 2.06 -3.54
C GLN A 83 9.88 1.94 -2.77
N SER A 84 9.91 1.40 -1.55
CA SER A 84 8.69 1.14 -0.76
C SER A 84 7.80 2.36 -0.52
N GLN A 85 8.36 3.56 -0.37
CA GLN A 85 7.60 4.80 -0.19
C GLN A 85 6.67 5.13 -1.37
N TYR A 86 6.88 4.53 -2.54
CA TYR A 86 6.00 4.63 -3.71
C TYR A 86 5.04 3.44 -3.86
N HIS A 87 4.87 2.70 -2.76
CA HIS A 87 3.86 1.67 -2.57
C HIS A 87 3.04 1.99 -1.30
N GLN A 88 2.14 1.09 -0.93
CA GLN A 88 1.19 1.25 0.16
C GLN A 88 1.87 0.82 1.45
N LEU A 89 3.01 1.44 1.77
CA LEU A 89 3.97 1.00 2.78
C LEU A 89 4.53 2.16 3.59
N PRO A 90 4.99 1.89 4.83
CA PRO A 90 5.66 2.90 5.61
C PRO A 90 7.09 3.15 5.13
N LYS A 91 7.58 4.37 5.34
CA LYS A 91 9.01 4.67 5.40
C LYS A 91 9.34 4.86 6.88
N ILE A 92 10.03 3.89 7.46
CA ILE A 92 10.19 3.77 8.92
C ILE A 92 11.45 4.52 9.33
N ASN A 93 11.32 5.53 10.19
CA ASN A 93 12.45 6.39 10.59
C ASN A 93 13.25 6.92 9.38
N GLY A 94 12.56 7.32 8.30
CA GLY A 94 13.22 7.74 7.06
C GLY A 94 13.82 6.63 6.19
N VAL A 95 13.61 5.34 6.53
CA VAL A 95 14.21 4.20 5.83
C VAL A 95 13.17 3.39 5.06
N ASP A 96 13.48 3.13 3.79
CA ASP A 96 12.71 2.25 2.90
C ASP A 96 13.11 0.77 3.08
N GLN A 97 12.28 -0.15 2.59
CA GLN A 97 12.64 -1.56 2.47
C GLN A 97 13.86 -1.75 1.56
N MET A 98 14.58 -2.84 1.78
CA MET A 98 15.80 -3.19 1.03
C MET A 98 15.58 -4.46 0.20
N GLN A 99 16.33 -4.56 -0.90
CA GLN A 99 16.33 -5.71 -1.81
C GLN A 99 17.17 -6.88 -1.29
N GLY A 100 16.81 -8.10 -1.69
CA GLY A 100 17.59 -9.30 -1.44
C GLY A 100 16.82 -10.36 -0.65
N ARG A 101 17.37 -11.58 -0.63
CA ARG A 101 16.68 -12.76 -0.09
C ARG A 101 16.50 -12.71 1.43
N ASN A 102 17.34 -11.93 2.10
CA ASN A 102 17.26 -11.74 3.55
C ASN A 102 16.14 -10.76 3.97
N PHE A 103 15.63 -9.97 3.02
CA PHE A 103 14.55 -9.02 3.28
C PHE A 103 13.21 -9.67 2.96
N VAL A 104 12.48 -10.00 4.02
CA VAL A 104 11.31 -10.88 3.95
C VAL A 104 10.15 -10.31 4.77
N ALA A 105 8.94 -10.59 4.31
CA ALA A 105 7.76 -10.57 5.15
C ALA A 105 7.73 -11.87 5.98
N THR A 106 7.13 -11.82 7.16
CA THR A 106 6.95 -13.00 8.01
C THR A 106 5.57 -13.03 8.62
N ASN A 107 5.15 -14.20 9.10
CA ASN A 107 3.85 -14.40 9.74
C ASN A 107 2.69 -13.94 8.85
N THR A 108 2.83 -14.10 7.53
CA THR A 108 1.78 -13.72 6.59
C THR A 108 0.61 -14.68 6.71
N SER A 109 -0.58 -14.11 6.80
CA SER A 109 -1.81 -14.88 6.94
C SER A 109 -2.94 -14.23 6.16
N PHE A 110 -3.83 -15.07 5.66
CA PHE A 110 -5.06 -14.65 5.01
C PHE A 110 -6.22 -15.48 5.53
N LYS A 111 -7.33 -14.81 5.87
CA LYS A 111 -8.59 -15.44 6.24
C LYS A 111 -9.74 -14.68 5.58
N ALA A 112 -10.66 -15.40 4.98
CA ALA A 112 -11.85 -14.80 4.38
C ALA A 112 -13.09 -15.65 4.64
N ASP A 113 -14.21 -14.96 4.77
CA ASP A 113 -15.55 -15.52 4.89
C ASP A 113 -16.55 -14.65 4.10
N ALA A 114 -17.85 -14.96 4.23
CA ALA A 114 -18.92 -14.25 3.54
C ALA A 114 -19.09 -12.77 3.96
N LYS A 115 -18.54 -12.37 5.10
CA LYS A 115 -18.67 -11.01 5.67
C LYS A 115 -17.40 -10.20 5.52
N LYS A 116 -16.22 -10.82 5.58
CA LYS A 116 -14.95 -10.10 5.54
C LYS A 116 -13.79 -10.93 4.97
N ALA A 117 -12.73 -10.24 4.58
CA ALA A 117 -11.43 -10.82 4.27
C ALA A 117 -10.33 -10.02 4.98
N LEU A 118 -9.36 -10.72 5.58
CA LEU A 118 -8.26 -10.15 6.35
C LEU A 118 -6.95 -10.75 5.88
N PHE A 119 -6.07 -9.88 5.37
CA PHE A 119 -4.66 -10.15 5.16
C PHE A 119 -3.84 -9.48 6.27
N SER A 120 -2.82 -10.15 6.79
CA SER A 120 -1.91 -9.58 7.79
C SER A 120 -0.51 -10.11 7.58
N THR A 121 0.50 -9.26 7.73
CA THR A 121 1.90 -9.66 7.59
C THR A 121 2.82 -8.78 8.44
N ASP A 122 3.88 -9.36 8.99
CA ASP A 122 4.95 -8.62 9.65
C ASP A 122 6.02 -8.26 8.62
N ILE A 123 6.21 -6.96 8.37
CA ILE A 123 7.15 -6.42 7.38
C ILE A 123 8.45 -5.95 8.00
N SER A 124 8.66 -6.10 9.31
CA SER A 124 9.87 -5.60 9.99
C SER A 124 11.17 -6.10 9.36
N LYS A 125 11.23 -7.38 8.97
CA LYS A 125 12.39 -7.98 8.31
C LYS A 125 12.58 -7.58 6.85
N ALA A 126 11.67 -6.81 6.26
CA ALA A 126 11.85 -6.22 4.94
C ALA A 126 12.69 -4.92 4.99
N TYR A 127 12.86 -4.34 6.18
CA TYR A 127 13.65 -3.13 6.42
C TYR A 127 15.03 -3.50 6.97
N PRO A 128 16.06 -2.69 6.64
CA PRO A 128 17.39 -2.90 7.20
C PRO A 128 17.48 -2.36 8.63
N GLU A 129 18.58 -2.63 9.32
CA GLU A 129 18.75 -2.33 10.76
C GLU A 129 18.61 -0.82 11.07
N GLU A 130 18.98 0.02 10.11
CA GLU A 130 18.92 1.48 10.17
C GLU A 130 17.48 1.99 10.38
N ALA A 131 16.46 1.23 9.97
CA ALA A 131 15.06 1.57 10.23
C ALA A 131 14.71 1.50 11.73
N SER A 132 15.55 0.85 12.55
CA SER A 132 15.34 0.67 13.99
C SER A 132 13.98 0.05 14.34
N VAL A 133 13.49 -0.86 13.50
CA VAL A 133 12.20 -1.55 13.68
C VAL A 133 12.39 -2.93 14.29
N LYS A 134 11.63 -3.22 15.35
CA LYS A 134 11.57 -4.57 15.96
C LYS A 134 10.43 -5.39 15.38
N LYS A 135 9.29 -4.73 15.13
CA LYS A 135 8.07 -5.34 14.64
C LYS A 135 7.26 -4.29 13.89
N TRP A 136 6.69 -4.68 12.75
CA TRP A 136 5.71 -3.84 12.06
C TRP A 136 4.69 -4.75 11.38
N VAL A 137 3.53 -4.91 12.00
CA VAL A 137 2.45 -5.73 11.43
C VAL A 137 1.51 -4.83 10.66
N ARG A 138 1.43 -5.05 9.35
CA ARG A 138 0.49 -4.39 8.46
C ARG A 138 -0.64 -5.32 8.10
N SER A 139 -1.87 -4.82 8.12
CA SER A 139 -3.05 -5.61 7.78
C SER A 139 -4.04 -4.84 6.91
N TYR A 140 -4.77 -5.61 6.10
CA TYR A 140 -5.80 -5.15 5.19
C TYR A 140 -7.07 -5.93 5.45
N GLN A 141 -8.13 -5.24 5.81
CA GLN A 141 -9.44 -5.83 6.07
C GLN A 141 -10.47 -5.27 5.10
N LEU A 142 -11.05 -6.14 4.28
CA LEU A 142 -12.25 -5.84 3.53
C LEU A 142 -13.46 -6.28 4.35
N ASP A 143 -14.27 -5.34 4.83
CA ASP A 143 -15.62 -5.63 5.33
C ASP A 143 -16.58 -5.56 4.13
N ARG A 144 -17.01 -6.73 3.65
CA ARG A 144 -17.66 -6.86 2.35
C ARG A 144 -18.90 -5.96 2.25
N GLY A 145 -18.95 -5.14 1.19
CA GLY A 145 -20.02 -4.19 0.91
C GLY A 145 -20.04 -2.95 1.82
N LYS A 146 -18.99 -2.70 2.61
CA LYS A 146 -18.95 -1.60 3.58
C LYS A 146 -17.70 -0.73 3.43
N GLN A 147 -16.53 -1.30 3.69
CA GLN A 147 -15.31 -0.53 3.86
C GLN A 147 -14.06 -1.38 3.67
N PHE A 148 -12.96 -0.71 3.37
CA PHE A 148 -11.63 -1.30 3.38
C PHE A 148 -10.78 -0.60 4.45
N VAL A 149 -10.14 -1.37 5.32
CA VAL A 149 -9.36 -0.84 6.45
C VAL A 149 -7.92 -1.26 6.34
N VAL A 150 -7.02 -0.29 6.48
CA VAL A 150 -5.57 -0.49 6.55
C VAL A 150 -5.14 -0.22 7.97
N ARG A 151 -4.38 -1.14 8.58
CA ARG A 151 -3.84 -0.95 9.93
C ARG A 151 -2.37 -1.29 9.99
N ASP A 152 -1.66 -0.53 10.82
CA ASP A 152 -0.30 -0.81 11.24
C ASP A 152 -0.28 -0.94 12.78
N ASP A 153 0.42 -1.96 13.29
CA ASP A 153 0.75 -2.14 14.71
C ASP A 153 2.25 -2.38 14.80
N TYR A 154 2.97 -1.44 15.42
CA TYR A 154 4.42 -1.39 15.32
C TYR A 154 5.14 -1.24 16.66
N GLU A 155 6.36 -1.76 16.69
CA GLU A 155 7.34 -1.58 17.75
C GLU A 155 8.71 -1.23 17.13
N LEU A 156 9.26 -0.09 17.52
CA LEU A 156 10.59 0.38 17.17
C LEU A 156 11.56 0.11 18.32
N ALA A 157 12.82 -0.15 18.01
CA ALA A 157 13.89 -0.13 18.98
C ALA A 157 14.16 1.31 19.45
N LYS A 158 14.15 2.28 18.53
CA LYS A 158 14.29 3.70 18.82
C LYS A 158 13.50 4.53 17.80
N VAL A 159 13.01 5.69 18.25
CA VAL A 159 12.53 6.76 17.36
C VAL A 159 13.74 7.58 16.92
N LEU A 160 13.94 7.73 15.61
CA LEU A 160 15.03 8.54 15.05
C LEU A 160 14.52 9.93 14.64
N ASP A 161 15.46 10.79 14.24
CA ASP A 161 15.16 12.19 13.86
C ASP A 161 14.33 12.26 12.57
N GLU A 162 14.62 11.38 11.61
CA GLU A 162 13.85 11.28 10.38
C GLU A 162 12.45 10.71 10.66
N PRO A 163 11.38 11.34 10.14
CA PRO A 163 10.03 10.96 10.47
C PRO A 163 9.66 9.59 9.89
N THR A 164 8.82 8.86 10.63
CA THR A 164 8.09 7.72 10.08
C THR A 164 6.88 8.23 9.30
N THR A 165 6.73 7.77 8.05
CA THR A 165 5.57 8.07 7.20
C THR A 165 4.84 6.80 6.80
N ILE A 166 3.53 6.89 6.57
CA ILE A 166 2.71 5.83 5.98
C ILE A 166 2.25 6.32 4.62
N ASN A 167 2.67 5.62 3.57
CA ASN A 167 2.47 6.08 2.20
C ASN A 167 1.35 5.31 1.52
N PHE A 168 0.63 6.00 0.64
CA PHE A 168 -0.34 5.41 -0.27
C PHE A 168 -0.16 6.04 -1.64
N VAL A 169 -0.18 5.22 -2.69
CA VAL A 169 -0.17 5.72 -4.07
C VAL A 169 -1.52 5.45 -4.73
N THR A 170 -2.06 6.48 -5.38
CA THR A 170 -3.38 6.48 -6.00
C THR A 170 -3.36 7.16 -7.36
N TYR A 171 -4.19 6.67 -8.28
CA TYR A 171 -4.50 7.37 -9.52
C TYR A 171 -5.67 8.36 -9.37
N CYS A 172 -6.31 8.39 -8.21
CA CYS A 172 -7.38 9.33 -7.91
C CYS A 172 -6.84 10.75 -7.74
N LYS A 173 -7.66 11.74 -8.08
CA LYS A 173 -7.44 13.12 -7.62
C LYS A 173 -7.76 13.20 -6.13
N VAL A 174 -6.80 13.63 -5.33
CA VAL A 174 -6.94 13.71 -3.87
C VAL A 174 -7.20 15.15 -3.44
N SER A 175 -8.11 15.34 -2.49
CA SER A 175 -8.35 16.63 -1.82
C SER A 175 -8.72 16.40 -0.37
N GLU A 176 -8.27 17.27 0.53
CA GLU A 176 -8.75 17.26 1.92
C GLU A 176 -10.12 17.94 1.97
N GLN A 177 -11.13 17.21 2.44
CA GLN A 177 -12.49 17.76 2.61
C GLN A 177 -12.61 18.49 3.94
N LYS A 178 -12.02 17.89 4.97
CA LYS A 178 -11.93 18.41 6.34
C LYS A 178 -10.85 17.62 7.09
N PRO A 179 -10.35 18.13 8.24
CA PRO A 179 -9.40 17.39 9.06
C PRO A 179 -9.89 15.97 9.34
N GLY A 180 -9.06 14.98 8.98
CA GLY A 180 -9.35 13.56 9.17
C GLY A 180 -10.06 12.87 8.01
N VAL A 181 -10.36 13.57 6.91
CA VAL A 181 -11.03 13.01 5.72
C VAL A 181 -10.43 13.54 4.41
N LEU A 182 -9.80 12.64 3.65
CA LEU A 182 -9.42 12.88 2.26
C LEU A 182 -10.48 12.31 1.30
N LEU A 183 -10.82 13.06 0.26
CA LEU A 183 -11.62 12.58 -0.87
C LEU A 183 -10.68 12.10 -1.98
N LEU A 184 -10.87 10.86 -2.42
CA LEU A 184 -10.21 10.24 -3.56
C LEU A 184 -11.23 10.16 -4.70
N LYS A 185 -11.13 11.08 -5.66
CA LYS A 185 -12.00 11.14 -6.84
C LYS A 185 -11.38 10.33 -7.98
N GLY A 186 -11.96 9.17 -8.27
CA GLY A 186 -11.54 8.28 -9.36
C GLY A 186 -12.40 8.43 -10.61
N ASP A 187 -12.19 7.52 -11.57
CA ASP A 187 -12.99 7.44 -12.80
C ASP A 187 -14.35 6.78 -12.51
N GLY A 188 -15.38 7.62 -12.35
CA GLY A 188 -16.75 7.17 -12.10
C GLY A 188 -17.07 6.81 -10.64
N PHE A 189 -16.15 7.03 -9.70
CA PHE A 189 -16.36 6.75 -8.28
C PHE A 189 -15.71 7.80 -7.36
N ASN A 190 -16.19 7.88 -6.12
CA ASN A 190 -15.60 8.70 -5.07
C ASN A 190 -15.40 7.83 -3.81
N LEU A 191 -14.20 7.87 -3.22
CA LEU A 191 -13.92 7.24 -1.94
C LEU A 191 -13.52 8.28 -0.91
N GLU A 192 -13.92 8.08 0.34
CA GLU A 192 -13.40 8.79 1.50
C GLU A 192 -12.31 7.95 2.16
N MET A 193 -11.16 8.55 2.41
CA MET A 193 -10.08 7.99 3.21
C MET A 193 -10.02 8.74 4.55
N LYS A 194 -10.42 8.06 5.61
CA LYS A 194 -10.52 8.59 6.97
C LYS A 194 -9.29 8.20 7.78
N TYR A 195 -8.76 9.16 8.55
CA TYR A 195 -7.57 9.00 9.38
C TYR A 195 -7.72 9.77 10.70
N ASN A 196 -6.95 9.37 11.72
CA ASN A 196 -6.92 10.07 13.00
C ASN A 196 -5.92 11.24 12.96
N THR A 197 -6.42 12.47 13.03
CA THR A 197 -5.60 13.70 13.01
C THR A 197 -4.64 13.81 14.20
N LYS A 198 -4.90 13.09 15.30
CA LYS A 198 -3.96 13.03 16.43
C LYS A 198 -2.79 12.08 16.18
N SER A 199 -2.98 11.09 15.29
CA SER A 199 -1.98 10.06 14.98
C SER A 199 -1.12 10.43 13.78
N VAL A 200 -1.70 11.03 12.74
CA VAL A 200 -0.99 11.34 11.50
C VAL A 200 -1.43 12.66 10.88
N THR A 201 -0.52 13.28 10.13
CA THR A 201 -0.77 14.47 9.32
C THR A 201 -0.53 14.13 7.84
N PRO A 202 -1.50 14.33 6.93
CA PRO A 202 -1.30 14.06 5.52
C PRO A 202 -0.52 15.16 4.82
N GLN A 203 0.27 14.76 3.84
CA GLN A 203 0.74 15.58 2.74
C GLN A 203 0.30 14.92 1.44
N ILE A 204 -0.25 15.72 0.51
CA ILE A 204 -0.70 15.27 -0.80
C ILE A 204 0.35 15.70 -1.82
N GLU A 205 1.02 14.75 -2.42
CA GLU A 205 2.07 14.98 -3.41
C GLU A 205 1.62 14.49 -4.77
N PHE A 206 1.60 15.38 -5.76
CA PHE A 206 1.38 15.00 -7.14
C PHE A 206 2.71 14.66 -7.81
N ASN A 207 2.77 13.51 -8.47
CA ASN A 207 3.91 13.04 -9.23
C ASN A 207 3.51 12.98 -10.71
N GLU A 208 4.09 13.89 -11.50
CA GLU A 208 3.99 13.79 -12.95
C GLU A 208 4.69 12.51 -13.43
N VAL A 209 4.00 11.72 -14.25
CA VAL A 209 4.58 10.53 -14.87
C VAL A 209 5.11 10.93 -16.24
N THR A 210 6.43 11.00 -16.36
CA THR A 210 7.11 11.42 -17.60
C THR A 210 7.54 10.24 -18.48
N ASP A 211 7.76 9.06 -17.89
CA ASP A 211 8.10 7.83 -18.62
C ASP A 211 6.98 7.43 -19.60
N THR A 212 7.35 7.22 -20.87
CA THR A 212 6.39 6.92 -21.94
C THR A 212 5.63 5.60 -21.76
N GLY A 213 6.23 4.62 -21.08
CA GLY A 213 5.59 3.35 -20.75
C GLY A 213 4.53 3.54 -19.68
N LEU A 214 4.90 4.16 -18.56
CA LEU A 214 4.00 4.44 -17.45
C LEU A 214 2.85 5.38 -17.84
N ARG A 215 3.09 6.36 -18.71
CA ARG A 215 2.02 7.26 -19.22
C ARG A 215 0.88 6.53 -19.92
N ARG A 216 1.10 5.31 -20.43
CA ARG A 216 0.01 4.49 -21.01
C ARG A 216 -1.00 4.03 -19.97
N TYR A 217 -0.54 3.85 -18.73
CA TYR A 217 -1.37 3.43 -17.59
C TYR A 217 -1.84 4.65 -16.79
N TRP A 218 -0.96 5.62 -16.58
CA TRP A 218 -1.16 6.79 -15.70
C TRP A 218 -0.97 8.13 -16.44
N PRO A 219 -1.75 8.41 -17.50
CA PRO A 219 -1.53 9.60 -18.35
C PRO A 219 -1.73 10.93 -17.59
N GLY A 220 -2.54 10.93 -16.53
CA GLY A 220 -2.77 12.10 -15.67
C GLY A 220 -1.79 12.25 -14.52
N GLY A 221 -0.71 11.46 -14.48
CA GLY A 221 0.18 11.36 -13.31
C GLY A 221 -0.42 10.50 -12.20
N ILE A 222 0.26 10.44 -11.07
CA ILE A 222 -0.17 9.72 -9.86
C ILE A 222 -0.07 10.63 -8.65
N THR A 223 -0.82 10.33 -7.60
CA THR A 223 -0.76 11.07 -6.33
C THR A 223 -0.24 10.15 -5.24
N ARG A 224 0.73 10.63 -4.47
CA ARG A 224 1.19 10.00 -3.24
C ARG A 224 0.61 10.74 -2.03
N ILE A 225 -0.05 10.00 -1.15
CA ILE A 225 -0.53 10.49 0.14
C ILE A 225 0.49 10.04 1.19
N VAL A 226 1.15 11.01 1.82
CA VAL A 226 2.20 10.79 2.82
C VAL A 226 1.64 11.16 4.18
N PHE A 227 1.31 10.16 5.01
CA PHE A 227 0.89 10.39 6.38
C PHE A 227 2.09 10.37 7.32
N THR A 228 2.55 11.54 7.76
CA THR A 228 3.60 11.66 8.77
C THR A 228 3.04 11.32 10.15
N VAL A 229 3.69 10.41 10.88
CA VAL A 229 3.27 10.02 12.24
C VAL A 229 3.54 11.16 13.22
N ASN A 230 2.48 11.59 13.91
CA ASN A 230 2.52 12.64 14.92
C ASN A 230 2.98 12.05 16.27
N ASN A 231 3.81 12.80 16.99
CA ASN A 231 4.30 12.42 18.34
C ASN A 231 4.81 10.97 18.39
N PRO A 232 5.80 10.61 17.54
CA PRO A 232 6.24 9.22 17.39
C PRO A 232 6.71 8.63 18.72
N LYS A 233 6.24 7.42 19.00
CA LYS A 233 6.65 6.59 20.14
C LYS A 233 7.22 5.28 19.63
N THR A 234 7.95 4.58 20.49
CA THR A 234 8.48 3.25 20.17
C THR A 234 7.39 2.19 19.98
N LYS A 235 6.15 2.42 20.42
CA LYS A 235 5.00 1.58 20.09
C LYS A 235 3.84 2.44 19.64
N GLY A 236 3.12 1.99 18.62
CA GLY A 236 1.98 2.74 18.10
C GLY A 236 1.10 1.91 17.20
N LYS A 237 -0.07 2.48 16.90
CA LYS A 237 -1.03 1.93 15.95
C LYS A 237 -1.51 3.05 15.03
N ASN A 238 -1.66 2.72 13.76
CA ASN A 238 -2.27 3.60 12.78
C ASN A 238 -3.41 2.87 12.09
N GLU A 239 -4.48 3.59 11.78
CA GLU A 239 -5.62 3.07 11.05
C GLU A 239 -6.07 4.09 10.01
N VAL A 240 -6.32 3.59 8.80
CA VAL A 240 -6.95 4.33 7.72
C VAL A 240 -8.16 3.52 7.24
N VAL A 241 -9.31 4.17 7.17
CA VAL A 241 -10.57 3.55 6.72
C VAL A 241 -10.98 4.17 5.39
N ILE A 242 -11.24 3.33 4.39
CA ILE A 242 -11.68 3.73 3.06
C ILE A 242 -13.13 3.27 2.85
N THR A 243 -14.01 4.21 2.56
CA THR A 243 -15.45 3.96 2.30
C THR A 243 -15.87 4.60 0.99
N GLU A 244 -16.89 4.04 0.33
CA GLU A 244 -17.56 4.77 -0.74
C GLU A 244 -18.14 6.09 -0.20
N SER A 245 -17.86 7.19 -0.90
CA SER A 245 -18.50 8.47 -0.60
C SER A 245 -19.81 8.53 -1.38
N LYS A 246 -20.92 8.48 -0.65
CA LYS A 246 -22.25 8.70 -1.24
C LYS A 246 -22.33 10.17 -1.61
N ARG A 247 -22.54 10.45 -2.90
CA ARG A 247 -22.77 11.81 -3.41
C ARG A 247 -23.96 12.45 -2.72
#